data_AF-A0A7J8GE61-F1
#
_entry.id   AF-A0A7J8GE61-F1
#
_cell.length_a   1.000
_cell.length_b   1.000
_cell.length_c   1.000
_cell.angle_alpha   90.00
_cell.angle_beta   90.00
_cell.angle_gamma   90.00
#
_symmetry.space_group_name_H-M   'P 1'
#
loop_
_entity.id
_entity.type
_entity.pdbx_description
1 polymer ?
#
loop_
_entity_poly.entity_id
_entity_poly.type
_entity_poly.pdbx_seq_one_letter_code
_entity_poly.pdbx_strand_id
1 'polypeptide(L)'
;MVWEQKSTTIVMLTNLKERKEEKCYQYWPDQGCWTYGSVRVCVEDCVVLVDYTVRKFCIQALPDGCKAPRLVSQLHFTSWPDFGVPFTPIGMLKFLKKVKTLNPVHAGPIVVHCSAGVGRTGTFIVIDAMVDMMHAEQKVDVFEFVSRIRSQRPQMVQTDMQYSFIYQALLEHYLYGDTELDVSSLERHLQTLQGSAARFDKIGLEEEFRARVVRQFHFHGWPEVGIPAEGKGMLDLIGAVQKQQQQTGNHPITVHCSAGAGRTGTFIALSNILERVKAEGLLDVFQAVKSLRLQRPHMVQTLEQYEFCYKVVQDFIDIFSDYANFK
;
A
#
# COMPACT_ATOMS: atom_id res chain seq x y z
N MET A 1 23.47 -17.66 4.53
CA MET A 1 22.30 -17.13 3.80
C MET A 1 22.66 -16.17 2.66
N VAL A 2 23.04 -14.91 2.89
CA VAL A 2 23.25 -13.90 1.80
C VAL A 2 24.19 -14.42 0.71
N TRP A 3 25.32 -15.01 1.10
CA TRP A 3 26.27 -15.62 0.17
C TRP A 3 25.70 -16.81 -0.61
N GLU A 4 25.05 -17.76 0.08
CA GLU A 4 24.52 -18.99 -0.49
C GLU A 4 23.39 -18.73 -1.48
N GLN A 5 22.48 -17.82 -1.13
CA GLN A 5 21.34 -17.43 -1.96
C GLN A 5 21.74 -16.47 -3.09
N LYS A 6 23.01 -16.07 -3.16
CA LYS A 6 23.51 -15.10 -4.15
C LYS A 6 22.77 -13.76 -4.09
N SER A 7 22.29 -13.38 -2.90
CA SER A 7 21.61 -12.12 -2.67
C SER A 7 22.61 -10.96 -2.76
N THR A 8 22.29 -9.96 -3.58
CA THR A 8 23.09 -8.74 -3.72
C THR A 8 22.49 -7.55 -3.00
N THR A 9 21.23 -7.67 -2.57
CA THR A 9 20.46 -6.56 -2.01
C THR A 9 19.85 -6.98 -0.68
N ILE A 10 20.10 -6.18 0.35
CA ILE A 10 19.53 -6.33 1.69
C ILE A 10 18.68 -5.09 1.97
N VAL A 11 17.44 -5.28 2.37
CA VAL A 11 16.50 -4.22 2.76
C VAL A 11 16.26 -4.34 4.26
N MET A 12 16.71 -3.34 5.01
CA MET A 12 16.55 -3.24 6.46
C MET A 12 15.52 -2.16 6.79
N LEU A 13 14.43 -2.54 7.46
CA LEU A 13 13.27 -1.68 7.74
C LEU A 13 13.11 -1.40 9.25
N THR A 14 14.20 -1.45 10.01
CA THR A 14 14.20 -1.19 11.45
C THR A 14 15.49 -0.52 11.85
N ASN A 15 15.40 0.47 12.74
CA ASN A 15 16.57 0.95 13.45
C ASN A 15 17.11 -0.15 14.38
N LEU A 16 18.39 -0.08 14.75
CA LEU A 16 19.02 -1.04 15.68
C LEU A 16 18.36 -1.00 17.05
N LYS A 17 18.01 0.21 17.52
CA LYS A 17 17.33 0.45 18.78
C LYS A 17 16.15 1.40 18.57
N GLU A 18 15.05 1.11 19.25
CA GLU A 18 13.84 1.94 19.31
C GLU A 18 13.46 2.04 20.77
N ARG A 19 13.36 3.27 21.32
CA ARG A 19 13.08 3.51 22.76
C ARG A 19 13.98 2.76 23.74
N LYS A 20 15.26 2.61 23.40
CA LYS A 20 16.28 1.82 24.13
C LYS A 20 16.11 0.30 24.03
N GLU A 21 15.03 -0.20 23.44
CA GLU A 21 14.89 -1.62 23.13
C GLU A 21 15.69 -1.96 21.89
N GLU A 22 16.44 -3.05 21.97
CA GLU A 22 17.19 -3.59 20.83
C GLU A 22 16.22 -4.31 19.89
N LYS A 23 16.14 -3.83 18.64
CA LYS A 23 15.26 -4.38 17.61
C LYS A 23 16.02 -5.25 16.62
N CYS A 24 17.29 -4.93 16.38
CA CYS A 24 18.18 -5.66 15.50
C CYS A 24 19.63 -5.47 15.94
N TYR A 25 20.43 -6.54 15.90
CA TYR A 25 21.87 -6.43 16.11
C TYR A 25 22.54 -5.88 14.85
N GLN A 26 23.59 -5.10 15.06
CA GLN A 26 24.42 -4.64 13.95
C GLN A 26 25.20 -5.82 13.37
N TYR A 27 24.89 -6.18 12.12
CA TYR A 27 25.50 -7.30 11.40
C TYR A 27 26.48 -6.85 10.31
N TRP A 28 26.91 -5.59 10.36
CA TRP A 28 27.89 -5.01 9.44
C TRP A 28 29.00 -4.28 10.22
N PRO A 29 30.22 -4.20 9.67
CA PRO A 29 31.26 -3.35 10.23
C PRO A 29 31.03 -1.89 9.85
N ASP A 30 31.38 -0.96 10.74
CA ASP A 30 31.31 0.48 10.43
C ASP A 30 32.44 0.93 9.50
N GLN A 31 33.62 0.30 9.61
CA GLN A 31 34.80 0.58 8.81
C GLN A 31 35.63 -0.69 8.57
N GLY A 32 36.40 -0.71 7.47
CA GLY A 32 37.31 -1.80 7.16
C GLY A 32 36.59 -3.12 6.85
N CYS A 33 37.16 -4.23 7.32
CA CYS A 33 36.62 -5.56 7.09
C CYS A 33 36.39 -6.31 8.39
N TRP A 34 35.32 -7.11 8.44
CA TRP A 34 35.03 -8.04 9.53
C TRP A 34 34.66 -9.41 8.99
N THR A 35 34.92 -10.46 9.77
CA THR A 35 34.62 -11.84 9.40
C THR A 35 33.51 -12.39 10.27
N TYR A 36 32.41 -12.80 9.63
CA TYR A 36 31.26 -13.42 10.26
C TYR A 36 31.23 -14.90 9.87
N GLY A 37 31.78 -15.77 10.73
CA GLY A 37 31.95 -17.18 10.42
C GLY A 37 32.88 -17.39 9.22
N SER A 38 32.34 -17.92 8.12
CA SER A 38 33.07 -18.16 6.87
C SER A 38 32.92 -17.05 5.82
N VAL A 39 32.35 -15.89 6.17
CA VAL A 39 32.16 -14.77 5.24
C VAL A 39 32.88 -13.53 5.74
N ARG A 40 33.84 -13.05 4.95
CA ARG A 40 34.48 -11.75 5.13
C ARG A 40 33.61 -10.67 4.49
N VAL A 41 33.38 -9.57 5.19
CA VAL A 41 32.57 -8.42 4.76
C VAL A 41 33.41 -7.16 4.90
N CYS A 42 33.64 -6.43 3.81
CA CYS A 42 34.40 -5.19 3.77
C CYS A 42 33.49 -4.02 3.37
N VAL A 43 33.61 -2.89 4.06
CA VAL A 43 32.90 -1.64 3.71
C VAL A 43 33.53 -1.02 2.48
N GLU A 44 32.72 -0.72 1.47
CA GLU A 44 33.13 -0.01 0.25
C GLU A 44 32.64 1.44 0.24
N ASP A 45 31.38 1.66 0.62
CA ASP A 45 30.71 2.96 0.47
C ASP A 45 29.56 3.08 1.47
N CYS A 46 29.27 4.30 1.91
CA CYS A 46 28.17 4.60 2.82
C CYS A 46 27.61 5.99 2.51
N VAL A 47 26.35 6.03 2.09
CA VAL A 47 25.61 7.25 1.78
C VAL A 47 24.41 7.36 2.71
N VAL A 48 24.42 8.37 3.57
CA VAL A 48 23.32 8.67 4.50
C VAL A 48 22.41 9.72 3.85
N LEU A 49 21.13 9.39 3.70
CA LEU A 49 20.09 10.30 3.25
C LEU A 49 19.07 10.51 4.38
N VAL A 50 18.09 11.38 4.14
CA VAL A 50 17.06 11.71 5.13
C VAL A 50 16.27 10.48 5.54
N ASP A 51 15.73 9.75 4.56
CA ASP A 51 14.81 8.63 4.84
C ASP A 51 15.48 7.26 4.94
N TYR A 52 16.69 7.14 4.41
CA TYR A 52 17.39 5.87 4.37
C TYR A 52 18.91 6.04 4.23
N THR A 53 19.63 5.00 4.61
CA THR A 53 21.08 4.88 4.41
C THR A 53 21.37 3.77 3.41
N VAL A 54 22.27 4.00 2.45
CA VAL A 54 22.76 2.98 1.52
C VAL A 54 24.20 2.64 1.88
N ARG A 55 24.47 1.37 2.17
CA ARG A 55 25.81 0.84 2.41
C ARG A 55 26.18 -0.16 1.33
N LYS A 56 27.40 -0.10 0.82
CA LYS A 56 27.95 -1.12 -0.08
C LYS A 56 29.03 -1.91 0.64
N PHE A 57 28.97 -3.22 0.45
CA PHE A 57 29.90 -4.16 1.03
C PHE A 57 30.49 -5.05 -0.05
N CYS A 58 31.78 -5.33 0.05
CA CYS A 58 32.43 -6.40 -0.68
C CYS A 58 32.46 -7.64 0.22
N ILE A 59 31.78 -8.72 -0.18
CA ILE A 59 31.72 -9.97 0.58
C ILE A 59 32.50 -11.09 -0.12
N GLN A 60 33.17 -11.94 0.67
CA GLN A 60 33.96 -13.06 0.18
C GLN A 60 33.86 -14.26 1.13
N ALA A 61 33.64 -15.46 0.59
CA ALA A 61 33.65 -16.69 1.38
C ALA A 61 35.07 -17.19 1.67
N LEU A 62 35.25 -17.80 2.84
CA LEU A 62 36.48 -18.41 3.37
C LEU A 62 36.24 -19.90 3.70
N PRO A 63 37.28 -20.77 3.67
CA PRO A 63 38.65 -20.53 3.19
C PRO A 63 38.77 -20.60 1.66
N ASP A 64 37.69 -20.91 0.95
CA ASP A 64 37.58 -21.11 -0.50
C ASP A 64 37.64 -19.77 -1.28
N GLY A 65 38.73 -19.02 -1.08
CA GLY A 65 39.00 -17.69 -1.65
C GLY A 65 39.13 -17.67 -3.18
N CYS A 66 39.01 -18.82 -3.84
CA CYS A 66 38.92 -18.94 -5.29
C CYS A 66 37.60 -18.35 -5.85
N LYS A 67 36.55 -18.21 -5.03
CA LYS A 67 35.30 -17.58 -5.46
C LYS A 67 35.46 -16.06 -5.45
N ALA A 68 35.12 -15.45 -6.59
CA ALA A 68 35.19 -14.01 -6.76
C ALA A 68 34.39 -13.26 -5.67
N PRO A 69 34.94 -12.15 -5.14
CA PRO A 69 34.21 -11.30 -4.22
C PRO A 69 32.93 -10.75 -4.86
N ARG A 70 31.91 -10.47 -4.05
CA ARG A 70 30.61 -9.98 -4.52
C ARG A 70 30.28 -8.67 -3.86
N LEU A 71 29.77 -7.73 -4.65
CA LEU A 71 29.22 -6.48 -4.14
C LEU A 71 27.80 -6.72 -3.62
N VAL A 72 27.54 -6.30 -2.38
CA VAL A 72 26.22 -6.34 -1.74
C VAL A 72 25.85 -4.93 -1.30
N SER A 73 24.64 -4.50 -1.63
CA SER A 73 24.08 -3.23 -1.16
C SER A 73 23.07 -3.49 -0.05
N GLN A 74 23.27 -2.86 1.10
CA GLN A 74 22.26 -2.77 2.15
C GLN A 74 21.58 -1.40 2.07
N LEU A 75 20.26 -1.40 1.91
CA LEU A 75 19.42 -0.22 2.00
C LEU A 75 18.68 -0.27 3.33
N HIS A 76 18.92 0.70 4.19
CA HIS A 76 18.38 0.78 5.54
C HIS A 76 17.41 1.96 5.63
N PHE A 77 16.10 1.69 5.70
CA PHE A 77 15.08 2.71 5.86
C PHE A 77 15.00 3.17 7.33
N THR A 78 15.40 4.42 7.59
CA THR A 78 15.60 4.98 8.93
C THR A 78 14.44 5.84 9.41
N SER A 79 13.57 6.30 8.50
CA SER A 79 12.42 7.16 8.80
C SER A 79 11.15 6.43 9.23
N TRP A 80 11.20 5.12 9.48
CA TRP A 80 10.03 4.43 10.05
C TRP A 80 9.93 4.73 11.56
N PRO A 81 8.83 5.33 12.04
CA PRO A 81 8.70 5.68 13.45
C PRO A 81 8.52 4.46 14.37
N ASP A 82 8.92 4.61 15.63
CA ASP A 82 8.74 3.59 16.68
C ASP A 82 7.27 3.19 16.87
N PHE A 83 6.35 4.16 16.72
CA PHE A 83 4.90 3.92 16.75
C PHE A 83 4.24 4.22 15.41
N GLY A 84 3.38 3.30 14.99
CA GLY A 84 2.59 3.46 13.78
C GLY A 84 3.41 3.27 12.49
N VAL A 85 3.19 4.20 11.56
CA VAL A 85 3.69 4.18 10.19
C VAL A 85 4.22 5.57 9.83
N PRO A 86 5.07 5.70 8.79
CA PRO A 86 5.52 7.00 8.30
C PRO A 86 4.34 7.94 8.03
N PHE A 87 4.52 9.24 8.30
CA PHE A 87 3.47 10.24 8.09
C PHE A 87 3.08 10.39 6.62
N THR A 88 4.05 10.18 5.71
CA THR A 88 3.85 10.19 4.26
C THR A 88 4.47 8.93 3.64
N PRO A 89 3.85 8.34 2.61
CA PRO A 89 4.39 7.19 1.90
C PRO A 89 5.53 7.52 0.92
N ILE A 90 5.77 8.81 0.60
CA ILE A 90 6.74 9.23 -0.42
C ILE A 90 8.14 8.65 -0.14
N GLY A 91 8.62 8.74 1.10
CA GLY A 91 9.93 8.21 1.49
C GLY A 91 10.04 6.70 1.23
N MET A 92 8.97 5.96 1.50
CA MET A 92 8.91 4.52 1.23
C MET A 92 8.89 4.22 -0.27
N LEU A 93 8.13 4.98 -1.07
CA LEU A 93 8.09 4.81 -2.53
C LEU A 93 9.45 5.11 -3.18
N LYS A 94 10.11 6.20 -2.78
CA LYS A 94 11.48 6.53 -3.23
C LYS A 94 12.48 5.47 -2.82
N PHE A 95 12.37 4.97 -1.59
CA PHE A 95 13.22 3.88 -1.10
C PHE A 95 13.03 2.61 -1.93
N LEU A 96 11.78 2.22 -2.20
CA LEU A 96 11.43 1.06 -3.03
C LEU A 96 11.96 1.20 -4.45
N LYS A 97 11.77 2.36 -5.09
CA LYS A 97 12.38 2.69 -6.39
C LYS A 97 13.89 2.47 -6.36
N LYS A 98 14.58 3.00 -5.33
CA LYS A 98 16.02 2.83 -5.18
C LYS A 98 16.45 1.36 -5.00
N VAL A 99 15.70 0.57 -4.23
CA VAL A 99 15.94 -0.89 -4.09
C VAL A 99 15.86 -1.57 -5.45
N LYS A 100 14.79 -1.33 -6.23
CA LYS A 100 14.60 -1.93 -7.55
C LYS A 100 15.70 -1.53 -8.54
N THR A 101 16.10 -0.26 -8.54
CA THR A 101 17.18 0.23 -9.42
C THR A 101 18.54 -0.39 -9.09
N LEU A 102 18.84 -0.62 -7.81
CA LEU A 102 20.13 -1.18 -7.39
C LEU A 102 20.20 -2.71 -7.48
N ASN A 103 19.07 -3.40 -7.54
CA ASN A 103 19.05 -4.86 -7.60
C ASN A 103 19.35 -5.37 -9.02
N PRO A 104 20.49 -6.04 -9.28
CA PRO A 104 20.82 -6.57 -10.60
C PRO A 104 19.82 -7.65 -11.05
N VAL A 105 19.55 -7.72 -12.35
CA VAL A 105 18.63 -8.70 -12.96
C VAL A 105 19.03 -10.15 -12.68
N HIS A 106 20.33 -10.43 -12.53
CA HIS A 106 20.86 -11.77 -12.29
C HIS A 106 21.12 -12.08 -10.80
N ALA A 107 20.69 -11.21 -9.89
CA ALA A 107 20.85 -11.43 -8.47
C ALA A 107 19.92 -12.54 -7.95
N GLY A 108 20.31 -13.16 -6.84
CA GLY A 108 19.40 -13.96 -6.04
C GLY A 108 18.30 -13.12 -5.36
N PRO A 109 17.47 -13.74 -4.51
CA PRO A 109 16.36 -13.05 -3.85
C PRO A 109 16.86 -11.87 -2.99
N ILE A 110 16.09 -10.78 -3.01
CA ILE A 110 16.30 -9.64 -2.10
C ILE A 110 16.00 -10.08 -0.67
N VAL A 111 16.93 -9.82 0.25
CA VAL A 111 16.75 -10.14 1.66
C VAL A 111 16.09 -8.95 2.35
N VAL A 112 14.81 -9.08 2.71
CA VAL A 112 14.06 -8.03 3.42
C VAL A 112 13.89 -8.42 4.89
N HIS A 113 14.22 -7.53 5.82
CA HIS A 113 14.02 -7.78 7.25
C HIS A 113 13.66 -6.51 8.04
N CYS A 114 13.10 -6.72 9.22
CA CYS A 114 12.94 -5.72 10.27
C CYS A 114 13.46 -6.33 11.59
N SER A 115 12.65 -6.33 12.65
CA SER A 115 12.95 -7.07 13.89
C SER A 115 12.45 -8.52 13.78
N ALA A 116 11.15 -8.77 13.84
CA ALA A 116 10.57 -10.11 13.66
C ALA A 116 10.47 -10.57 12.19
N GLY A 117 10.70 -9.66 11.24
CA GLY A 117 10.67 -9.94 9.79
C GLY A 117 9.27 -10.24 9.25
N VAL A 118 8.22 -9.59 9.79
CA VAL A 118 6.82 -9.85 9.39
C VAL A 118 5.98 -8.57 9.22
N GLY A 119 6.07 -7.60 10.12
CA GLY A 119 5.29 -6.35 10.06
C GLY A 119 5.75 -5.42 8.93
N ARG A 120 6.74 -4.56 9.21
CA ARG A 120 7.32 -3.63 8.22
C ARG A 120 7.85 -4.34 6.97
N THR A 121 8.45 -5.52 7.16
CA THR A 121 8.88 -6.42 6.08
C THR A 121 7.73 -6.79 5.15
N GLY A 122 6.59 -7.20 5.70
CA GLY A 122 5.41 -7.50 4.90
C GLY A 122 4.87 -6.27 4.20
N THR A 123 4.81 -5.13 4.86
CA THR A 123 4.37 -3.87 4.24
C THR A 123 5.21 -3.52 3.01
N PHE A 124 6.54 -3.57 3.12
CA PHE A 124 7.44 -3.30 2.00
C PHE A 124 7.20 -4.27 0.82
N ILE A 125 7.14 -5.57 1.10
CA ILE A 125 6.95 -6.60 0.07
C ILE A 125 5.60 -6.45 -0.64
N VAL A 126 4.54 -6.12 0.10
CA VAL A 126 3.20 -5.93 -0.48
C VAL A 126 3.16 -4.67 -1.34
N ILE A 127 3.74 -3.55 -0.90
CA ILE A 127 3.78 -2.33 -1.72
C ILE A 127 4.52 -2.60 -3.03
N ASP A 128 5.68 -3.26 -2.98
CA ASP A 128 6.47 -3.61 -4.18
C ASP A 128 5.68 -4.43 -5.18
N ALA A 129 5.05 -5.52 -4.72
CA ALA A 129 4.27 -6.37 -5.60
C ALA A 129 2.99 -5.69 -6.13
N MET A 130 2.36 -4.83 -5.32
CA MET A 130 1.13 -4.14 -5.72
C MET A 130 1.40 -2.96 -6.66
N VAL A 131 2.56 -2.30 -6.58
CA VAL A 131 3.00 -1.35 -7.60
C VAL A 131 3.20 -2.06 -8.93
N ASP A 132 3.84 -3.25 -8.93
CA ASP A 132 4.02 -4.03 -10.16
C ASP A 132 2.68 -4.50 -10.74
N MET A 133 1.76 -4.99 -9.90
CA MET A 133 0.41 -5.37 -10.33
C MET A 133 -0.37 -4.17 -10.89
N MET A 134 -0.24 -2.99 -10.26
CA MET A 134 -0.89 -1.77 -10.73
C MET A 134 -0.39 -1.40 -12.13
N HIS A 135 0.92 -1.49 -12.38
CA HIS A 135 1.49 -1.19 -13.70
C HIS A 135 1.04 -2.21 -14.75
N ALA A 136 1.09 -3.51 -14.42
CA ALA A 136 0.80 -4.59 -15.36
C ALA A 136 -0.69 -4.77 -15.66
N GLU A 137 -1.56 -4.61 -14.66
CA GLU A 137 -2.97 -5.02 -14.72
C GLU A 137 -3.96 -3.87 -14.48
N GLN A 138 -3.49 -2.66 -14.13
CA GLN A 138 -4.33 -1.53 -13.73
C GLN A 138 -5.27 -1.88 -12.56
N LYS A 139 -4.82 -2.77 -11.67
CA LYS A 139 -5.57 -3.27 -10.51
C LYS A 139 -4.62 -3.50 -9.34
N VAL A 140 -5.16 -3.55 -8.13
CA VAL A 140 -4.43 -3.96 -6.93
C VAL A 140 -5.25 -4.97 -6.13
N ASP A 141 -4.60 -6.05 -5.68
CA ASP A 141 -5.19 -7.03 -4.77
C ASP A 141 -4.34 -7.24 -3.52
N VAL A 142 -4.34 -6.21 -2.66
CA VAL A 142 -3.59 -6.21 -1.40
C VAL A 142 -3.97 -7.40 -0.52
N PHE A 143 -5.26 -7.74 -0.44
CA PHE A 143 -5.72 -8.79 0.44
C PHE A 143 -5.32 -10.18 -0.01
N GLU A 144 -5.56 -10.53 -1.27
CA GLU A 144 -5.20 -11.84 -1.78
C GLU A 144 -3.68 -12.01 -1.70
N PHE A 145 -2.94 -10.95 -2.04
CA PHE A 145 -1.49 -10.97 -1.93
C PHE A 145 -1.01 -11.16 -0.48
N VAL A 146 -1.56 -10.41 0.50
CA VAL A 146 -1.26 -10.56 1.93
C VAL A 146 -1.62 -11.96 2.43
N SER A 147 -2.80 -12.47 2.05
CA SER A 147 -3.27 -13.80 2.43
C SER A 147 -2.32 -14.89 1.90
N ARG A 148 -1.88 -14.75 0.65
CA ARG A 148 -0.92 -15.64 0.02
C ARG A 148 0.45 -15.61 0.69
N ILE A 149 1.02 -14.44 0.98
CA ILE A 149 2.35 -14.39 1.64
C ILE A 149 2.28 -14.84 3.10
N ARG A 150 1.11 -14.77 3.76
CA ARG A 150 0.89 -15.32 5.10
C ARG A 150 0.96 -16.85 5.15
N SER A 151 0.68 -17.55 4.05
CA SER A 151 0.88 -19.00 3.98
C SER A 151 2.36 -19.40 3.89
N GLN A 152 3.22 -18.47 3.45
CA GLN A 152 4.67 -18.67 3.37
C GLN A 152 5.37 -18.26 4.67
N ARG A 153 4.91 -17.16 5.30
CA ARG A 153 5.38 -16.69 6.61
C ARG A 153 4.21 -16.15 7.42
N PRO A 154 3.87 -16.73 8.58
CA PRO A 154 2.76 -16.25 9.38
C PRO A 154 2.90 -14.77 9.77
N GLN A 155 1.76 -14.09 9.91
CA GLN A 155 1.66 -12.71 10.39
C GLN A 155 2.31 -11.62 9.50
N MET A 156 2.57 -11.88 8.22
CA MET A 156 2.98 -10.83 7.28
C MET A 156 1.96 -9.68 7.27
N VAL A 157 2.45 -8.44 7.43
CA VAL A 157 1.66 -7.25 7.75
C VAL A 157 0.92 -7.45 9.08
N GLN A 158 1.48 -6.94 10.19
CA GLN A 158 1.04 -7.28 11.54
C GLN A 158 -0.06 -6.37 12.09
N THR A 159 -0.11 -5.10 11.68
CA THR A 159 -1.07 -4.13 12.23
C THR A 159 -2.01 -3.58 11.16
N ASP A 160 -3.17 -3.12 11.60
CA ASP A 160 -4.15 -2.39 10.79
C ASP A 160 -3.59 -1.08 10.22
N MET A 161 -2.75 -0.37 10.98
CA MET A 161 -2.02 0.81 10.52
C MET A 161 -1.07 0.48 9.36
N GLN A 162 -0.32 -0.63 9.47
CA GLN A 162 0.55 -1.10 8.39
C GLN A 162 -0.26 -1.49 7.15
N TYR A 163 -1.40 -2.15 7.34
CA TYR A 163 -2.30 -2.52 6.25
C TYR A 163 -2.89 -1.28 5.55
N SER A 164 -3.31 -0.27 6.32
CA SER A 164 -3.82 1.00 5.79
C SER A 164 -2.73 1.80 5.07
N PHE A 165 -1.49 1.78 5.58
CA PHE A 165 -0.34 2.46 4.95
C PHE A 165 -0.01 1.89 3.57
N ILE A 166 -0.23 0.59 3.33
CA ILE A 166 -0.09 0.00 1.99
C ILE A 166 -1.02 0.71 1.00
N TYR A 167 -2.30 0.87 1.35
CA TYR A 167 -3.25 1.59 0.49
C TYR A 167 -2.90 3.06 0.32
N GLN A 168 -2.42 3.73 1.37
CA GLN A 168 -1.93 5.11 1.26
C GLN A 168 -0.77 5.22 0.27
N ALA A 169 0.20 4.30 0.32
CA ALA A 169 1.32 4.27 -0.62
C ALA A 169 0.90 3.98 -2.06
N LEU A 170 -0.02 3.04 -2.26
CA LEU A 170 -0.56 2.74 -3.59
C LEU A 170 -1.37 3.90 -4.15
N LEU A 171 -2.17 4.58 -3.32
CA LEU A 171 -2.93 5.75 -3.73
C LEU A 171 -2.01 6.93 -4.09
N GLU A 172 -0.97 7.19 -3.29
CA GLU A 172 0.04 8.21 -3.59
C GLU A 172 0.70 7.93 -4.95
N HIS A 173 1.14 6.69 -5.17
CA HIS A 173 1.76 6.27 -6.43
C HIS A 173 0.80 6.41 -7.61
N TYR A 174 -0.48 6.05 -7.43
CA TYR A 174 -1.50 6.18 -8.47
C TYR A 174 -1.82 7.64 -8.81
N LEU A 175 -1.90 8.52 -7.81
CA LEU A 175 -2.32 9.91 -8.00
C LEU A 175 -1.22 10.80 -8.58
N TYR A 176 0.03 10.57 -8.17
CA TYR A 176 1.15 11.47 -8.48
C TYR A 176 2.26 10.81 -9.31
N GLY A 177 2.36 9.47 -9.30
CA GLY A 177 3.41 8.75 -10.02
C GLY A 177 4.82 9.09 -9.54
N ASP A 178 5.79 8.93 -10.44
CA ASP A 178 7.18 9.30 -10.21
C ASP A 178 7.44 10.72 -10.75
N THR A 179 7.53 11.67 -9.83
CA THR A 179 7.77 13.09 -10.14
C THR A 179 9.25 13.48 -10.04
N GLU A 180 10.16 12.52 -9.83
CA GLU A 180 11.59 12.80 -9.86
C GLU A 180 12.07 13.03 -11.29
N LEU A 181 12.84 14.11 -11.48
CA LEU A 181 13.42 14.48 -12.76
C LEU A 181 14.94 14.36 -12.72
N ASP A 182 15.52 13.80 -13.77
CA ASP A 182 16.95 13.96 -14.03
C ASP A 182 17.25 15.42 -14.34
N VAL A 183 18.36 15.95 -13.83
CA VAL A 183 18.75 17.35 -14.05
C VAL A 183 18.82 17.70 -15.54
N SER A 184 19.25 16.77 -16.38
CA SER A 184 19.29 16.91 -17.84
C SER A 184 17.92 17.02 -18.50
N SER A 185 16.85 16.63 -17.82
CA SER A 185 15.46 16.68 -18.33
C SER A 185 14.70 17.93 -17.87
N LEU A 186 15.24 18.69 -16.91
CA LEU A 186 14.54 19.79 -16.25
C LEU A 186 14.04 20.87 -17.23
N GLU A 187 14.87 21.28 -18.17
CA GLU A 187 14.51 22.32 -19.15
C GLU A 187 13.32 21.90 -20.01
N ARG A 188 13.32 20.64 -20.47
CA ARG A 188 12.22 20.06 -21.25
C ARG A 188 10.94 19.95 -20.42
N HIS A 189 11.06 19.55 -19.16
CA HIS A 189 9.91 19.47 -18.25
C HIS A 189 9.28 20.84 -18.04
N LEU A 190 10.09 21.86 -17.76
CA LEU A 190 9.61 23.24 -17.59
C LEU A 190 8.92 23.78 -18.84
N GLN A 191 9.47 23.53 -20.04
CA GLN A 191 8.82 23.89 -21.30
C GLN A 191 7.46 23.21 -21.46
N THR A 192 7.35 21.94 -21.05
CA THR A 192 6.08 21.19 -21.08
C THR A 192 5.06 21.79 -20.12
N LEU A 193 5.48 22.12 -18.89
CA LEU A 193 4.58 22.70 -17.90
C LEU A 193 4.13 24.12 -18.26
N GLN A 194 4.97 24.89 -18.97
CA GLN A 194 4.66 26.24 -19.43
C GLN A 194 3.87 26.27 -20.75
N GLY A 195 3.90 25.18 -21.52
CA GLY A 195 3.17 25.05 -22.77
C GLY A 195 1.66 24.98 -22.55
N SER A 196 0.92 25.88 -23.20
CA SER A 196 -0.55 25.85 -23.21
C SER A 196 -1.02 24.67 -24.07
N ALA A 197 -1.35 23.54 -23.43
CA ALA A 197 -2.01 22.45 -24.12
C ALA A 197 -3.41 22.91 -24.52
N ALA A 198 -3.66 23.04 -25.82
CA ALA A 198 -4.87 23.62 -26.37
C ALA A 198 -6.16 22.96 -25.86
N ARG A 199 -7.16 23.82 -25.58
CA ARG A 199 -8.54 23.57 -25.15
C ARG A 199 -8.72 23.06 -23.72
N PHE A 200 -8.35 23.90 -22.76
CA PHE A 200 -9.10 24.35 -21.56
C PHE A 200 -8.04 24.82 -20.55
N ASP A 201 -7.69 26.11 -20.62
CA ASP A 201 -6.59 26.79 -19.91
C ASP A 201 -6.36 26.31 -18.47
N LYS A 202 -5.32 25.49 -18.30
CA LYS A 202 -4.54 25.33 -17.08
C LYS A 202 -3.09 25.08 -17.47
N ILE A 203 -2.19 25.91 -16.97
CA ILE A 203 -0.73 25.74 -17.14
C ILE A 203 -0.34 24.49 -16.35
N GLY A 204 0.55 23.62 -16.85
CA GLY A 204 0.97 22.41 -16.12
C GLY A 204 1.49 22.73 -14.71
N LEU A 205 2.13 23.89 -14.53
CA LEU A 205 2.51 24.43 -13.20
C LEU A 205 1.30 24.68 -12.29
N GLU A 206 0.17 25.18 -12.80
CA GLU A 206 -1.04 25.38 -12.02
C GLU A 206 -1.69 24.05 -11.64
N GLU A 207 -1.58 23.04 -12.49
CA GLU A 207 -2.06 21.69 -12.18
C GLU A 207 -1.22 21.02 -11.11
N GLU A 208 0.11 21.12 -11.18
CA GLU A 208 1.04 20.63 -10.16
C GLU A 208 0.89 21.40 -8.84
N PHE A 209 0.71 22.72 -8.88
CA PHE A 209 0.54 23.55 -7.69
C PHE A 209 -0.83 23.36 -7.02
N ARG A 210 -1.84 22.90 -7.76
CA ARG A 210 -3.19 22.74 -7.21
C ARG A 210 -3.18 21.64 -6.15
N ALA A 211 -3.30 22.07 -4.89
CA ALA A 211 -3.57 21.17 -3.79
C ALA A 211 -4.88 20.39 -4.03
N ARG A 212 -4.83 19.07 -3.89
CA ARG A 212 -6.01 18.20 -3.87
C ARG A 212 -6.45 18.00 -2.44
N VAL A 213 -7.73 18.26 -2.16
CA VAL A 213 -8.33 17.96 -0.86
C VAL A 213 -8.84 16.52 -0.90
N VAL A 214 -8.15 15.62 -0.20
CA VAL A 214 -8.60 14.25 0.01
C VAL A 214 -9.35 14.17 1.33
N ARG A 215 -10.55 13.56 1.32
CA ARG A 215 -11.36 13.35 2.52
C ARG A 215 -11.43 11.85 2.82
N GLN A 216 -10.87 11.45 3.97
CA GLN A 216 -10.98 10.08 4.48
C GLN A 216 -12.22 9.96 5.36
N PHE A 217 -13.02 8.91 5.13
CA PHE A 217 -14.13 8.54 6.00
C PHE A 217 -13.77 7.27 6.77
N HIS A 218 -13.60 7.38 8.09
CA HIS A 218 -13.29 6.23 8.96
C HIS A 218 -14.58 5.76 9.66
N PHE A 219 -15.06 4.57 9.29
CA PHE A 219 -16.28 4.00 9.86
C PHE A 219 -15.98 3.18 11.13
N HIS A 220 -16.42 3.68 12.28
CA HIS A 220 -16.24 3.03 13.59
C HIS A 220 -17.40 2.09 13.97
N GLY A 221 -18.50 2.08 13.20
CA GLY A 221 -19.72 1.34 13.54
C GLY A 221 -19.66 -0.17 13.27
N TRP A 222 -18.53 -0.70 12.81
CA TRP A 222 -18.38 -2.13 12.53
C TRP A 222 -17.76 -2.86 13.73
N PRO A 223 -18.45 -3.84 14.36
CA PRO A 223 -17.92 -4.55 15.53
C PRO A 223 -16.72 -5.43 15.20
N GLU A 224 -15.96 -5.85 16.22
CA GLU A 224 -14.85 -6.79 16.04
C GLU A 224 -15.34 -8.17 15.57
N VAL A 225 -16.50 -8.60 16.06
CA VAL A 225 -17.15 -9.87 15.71
C VAL A 225 -18.52 -9.60 15.10
N GLY A 226 -18.80 -10.21 13.95
CA GLY A 226 -20.09 -10.14 13.27
C GLY A 226 -20.30 -8.87 12.42
N ILE A 227 -21.56 -8.40 12.41
CA ILE A 227 -22.05 -7.27 11.62
C ILE A 227 -22.66 -6.19 12.53
N PRO A 228 -22.77 -4.92 12.07
CA PRO A 228 -23.48 -3.88 12.81
C PRO A 228 -24.93 -4.27 13.12
N ALA A 229 -25.40 -3.89 14.31
CA ALA A 229 -26.78 -4.18 14.74
C ALA A 229 -27.83 -3.37 13.97
N GLU A 230 -27.46 -2.21 13.41
CA GLU A 230 -28.36 -1.31 12.67
C GLU A 230 -27.69 -0.85 11.37
N GLY A 231 -28.48 -0.62 10.32
CA GLY A 231 -27.98 -0.16 9.04
C GLY A 231 -27.73 1.34 8.96
N LYS A 232 -28.28 2.13 9.88
CA LYS A 232 -28.26 3.60 9.87
C LYS A 232 -26.86 4.20 9.70
N GLY A 233 -25.87 3.74 10.47
CA GLY A 233 -24.50 4.26 10.36
C GLY A 233 -23.86 3.98 8.99
N MET A 234 -24.22 2.86 8.35
CA MET A 234 -23.75 2.54 7.00
C MET A 234 -24.44 3.43 5.95
N LEU A 235 -25.73 3.72 6.12
CA LEU A 235 -26.47 4.66 5.26
C LEU A 235 -25.88 6.07 5.36
N ASP A 236 -25.61 6.54 6.57
CA ASP A 236 -25.00 7.86 6.82
C ASP A 236 -23.62 7.97 6.15
N LEU A 237 -22.80 6.92 6.26
CA LEU A 237 -21.50 6.86 5.58
C LEU A 237 -21.64 6.91 4.06
N ILE A 238 -22.50 6.07 3.48
CA ILE A 238 -22.74 6.04 2.03
C ILE A 238 -23.25 7.41 1.55
N GLY A 239 -24.20 8.01 2.28
CA GLY A 239 -24.71 9.35 1.98
C GLY A 239 -23.64 10.43 2.03
N ALA A 240 -22.75 10.39 3.03
CA ALA A 240 -21.64 11.34 3.15
C ALA A 240 -20.61 11.18 2.01
N VAL A 241 -20.30 9.94 1.63
CA VAL A 241 -19.40 9.64 0.50
C VAL A 241 -20.02 10.07 -0.83
N GLN A 242 -21.30 9.78 -1.06
CA GLN A 242 -22.04 10.20 -2.26
C GLN A 242 -22.09 11.74 -2.38
N LYS A 243 -22.38 12.44 -1.27
CA LYS A 243 -22.38 13.90 -1.24
C LYS A 243 -21.00 14.48 -1.58
N GLN A 244 -19.93 13.85 -1.07
CA GLN A 244 -18.57 14.26 -1.40
C GLN A 244 -18.27 14.05 -2.88
N GLN A 245 -18.64 12.90 -3.45
CA GLN A 245 -18.42 12.57 -4.86
C GLN A 245 -19.07 13.58 -5.81
N GLN A 246 -20.32 13.97 -5.53
CA GLN A 246 -21.05 14.98 -6.29
C GLN A 246 -20.35 16.34 -6.29
N GLN A 247 -19.65 16.68 -5.21
CA GLN A 247 -18.91 17.94 -5.09
C GLN A 247 -17.53 17.90 -5.75
N THR A 248 -16.93 16.71 -5.89
CA THR A 248 -15.54 16.54 -6.34
C THR A 248 -15.40 15.90 -7.72
N GLY A 249 -16.47 15.78 -8.50
CA GLY A 249 -16.39 15.33 -9.90
C GLY A 249 -16.36 13.81 -10.10
N ASN A 250 -16.88 13.03 -9.15
CA ASN A 250 -17.11 11.58 -9.29
C ASN A 250 -15.86 10.75 -9.65
N HIS A 251 -14.71 11.04 -9.05
CA HIS A 251 -13.50 10.23 -9.21
C HIS A 251 -13.62 8.84 -8.53
N PRO A 252 -12.77 7.85 -8.84
CA PRO A 252 -12.81 6.54 -8.17
C PRO A 252 -12.71 6.65 -6.63
N ILE A 253 -13.60 5.97 -5.92
CA ILE A 253 -13.60 5.92 -4.45
C ILE A 253 -12.67 4.80 -3.99
N THR A 254 -11.63 5.14 -3.23
CA THR A 254 -10.78 4.12 -2.58
C THR A 254 -11.48 3.59 -1.33
N VAL A 255 -11.87 2.31 -1.35
CA VAL A 255 -12.54 1.63 -0.22
C VAL A 255 -11.64 0.53 0.31
N HIS A 256 -11.37 0.52 1.62
CA HIS A 256 -10.58 -0.53 2.26
C HIS A 256 -11.19 -1.00 3.59
N CYS A 257 -10.84 -2.22 3.99
CA CYS A 257 -11.06 -2.76 5.33
C CYS A 257 -9.81 -3.59 5.71
N SER A 258 -9.88 -4.58 6.60
CA SER A 258 -8.72 -5.47 6.84
C SER A 258 -8.37 -6.35 5.63
N ALA A 259 -9.36 -6.68 4.81
CA ALA A 259 -9.23 -7.66 3.73
C ALA A 259 -9.66 -7.10 2.37
N GLY A 260 -10.08 -5.84 2.29
CA GLY A 260 -10.59 -5.27 1.04
C GLY A 260 -11.70 -6.09 0.36
N ALA A 261 -12.38 -7.01 1.07
CA ALA A 261 -13.26 -8.02 0.48
C ALA A 261 -14.60 -8.10 1.22
N GLY A 262 -14.58 -8.45 2.52
CA GLY A 262 -15.80 -8.54 3.33
C GLY A 262 -16.52 -7.19 3.50
N ARG A 263 -16.06 -6.38 4.47
CA ARG A 263 -16.66 -5.04 4.75
C ARG A 263 -16.62 -4.10 3.54
N THR A 264 -15.54 -4.16 2.76
CA THR A 264 -15.38 -3.41 1.51
C THR A 264 -16.42 -3.83 0.48
N GLY A 265 -16.63 -5.13 0.28
CA GLY A 265 -17.65 -5.64 -0.62
C GLY A 265 -19.05 -5.30 -0.17
N THR A 266 -19.32 -5.33 1.14
CA THR A 266 -20.61 -4.87 1.69
C THR A 266 -20.84 -3.39 1.39
N PHE A 267 -19.87 -2.52 1.64
CA PHE A 267 -19.98 -1.09 1.34
C PHE A 267 -20.21 -0.83 -0.16
N ILE A 268 -19.45 -1.48 -1.04
CA ILE A 268 -19.58 -1.30 -2.50
C ILE A 268 -20.91 -1.86 -3.00
N ALA A 269 -21.32 -3.05 -2.52
CA ALA A 269 -22.62 -3.65 -2.88
C ALA A 269 -23.76 -2.70 -2.50
N LEU A 270 -23.77 -2.21 -1.25
CA LEU A 270 -24.78 -1.29 -0.77
C LEU A 270 -24.77 0.04 -1.52
N SER A 271 -23.60 0.60 -1.82
CA SER A 271 -23.51 1.84 -2.60
C SER A 271 -24.18 1.69 -3.97
N ASN A 272 -23.90 0.59 -4.68
CA ASN A 272 -24.49 0.31 -6.00
C ASN A 272 -26.00 0.01 -5.91
N ILE A 273 -26.42 -0.79 -4.93
CA ILE A 273 -27.83 -1.15 -4.74
C ILE A 273 -28.65 0.08 -4.39
N LEU A 274 -28.21 0.89 -3.44
CA LEU A 274 -28.95 2.08 -2.99
C LEU A 274 -29.04 3.15 -4.07
N GLU A 275 -28.01 3.31 -4.91
CA GLU A 275 -28.08 4.18 -6.08
C GLU A 275 -29.14 3.70 -7.08
N ARG A 276 -29.16 2.40 -7.38
CA ARG A 276 -30.15 1.79 -8.29
C ARG A 276 -31.58 1.85 -7.73
N VAL A 277 -31.76 1.64 -6.43
CA VAL A 277 -33.06 1.79 -5.76
C VAL A 277 -33.57 3.22 -5.91
N LYS A 278 -32.72 4.23 -5.68
CA LYS A 278 -33.10 5.64 -5.85
C LYS A 278 -33.44 6.00 -7.30
N ALA A 279 -32.75 5.42 -8.27
CA ALA A 279 -32.91 5.76 -9.69
C ALA A 279 -34.07 5.00 -10.38
N GLU A 280 -34.22 3.71 -10.08
CA GLU A 280 -35.10 2.79 -10.82
C GLU A 280 -36.23 2.22 -9.95
N GLY A 281 -36.17 2.35 -8.62
CA GLY A 281 -37.07 1.63 -7.71
C GLY A 281 -36.86 0.11 -7.71
N LEU A 282 -35.75 -0.36 -8.29
CA LEU A 282 -35.41 -1.78 -8.41
C LEU A 282 -34.17 -2.11 -7.57
N LEU A 283 -34.16 -3.30 -6.97
CA LEU A 283 -33.02 -3.84 -6.23
C LEU A 283 -32.70 -5.26 -6.66
N ASP A 284 -31.41 -5.59 -6.75
CA ASP A 284 -30.94 -6.95 -7.00
C ASP A 284 -29.64 -7.20 -6.21
N VAL A 285 -29.80 -7.56 -4.94
CA VAL A 285 -28.67 -7.82 -4.03
C VAL A 285 -27.83 -9.00 -4.53
N PHE A 286 -28.47 -10.03 -5.09
CA PHE A 286 -27.78 -11.22 -5.58
C PHE A 286 -26.85 -10.91 -6.74
N GLN A 287 -27.35 -10.26 -7.80
CA GLN A 287 -26.51 -9.93 -8.96
C GLN A 287 -25.45 -8.89 -8.61
N ALA A 288 -25.74 -7.93 -7.72
CA ALA A 288 -24.74 -6.97 -7.25
C ALA A 288 -23.54 -7.69 -6.59
N VAL A 289 -23.81 -8.60 -5.64
CA VAL A 289 -22.75 -9.36 -4.96
C VAL A 289 -22.05 -10.33 -5.91
N LYS A 290 -22.79 -11.02 -6.78
CA LYS A 290 -22.22 -11.91 -7.79
C LYS A 290 -21.27 -11.17 -8.72
N SER A 291 -21.65 -10.00 -9.22
CA SER A 291 -20.82 -9.15 -10.08
C SER A 291 -19.53 -8.72 -9.38
N LEU A 292 -19.61 -8.32 -8.10
CA LEU A 292 -18.43 -7.95 -7.32
C LEU A 292 -17.47 -9.13 -7.14
N ARG A 293 -18.00 -10.34 -6.89
CA ARG A 293 -17.19 -11.56 -6.75
C ARG A 293 -16.47 -11.97 -8.05
N LEU A 294 -16.99 -11.59 -9.21
CA LEU A 294 -16.31 -11.78 -10.50
C LEU A 294 -15.14 -10.80 -10.70
N GLN A 295 -15.22 -9.62 -10.09
CA GLN A 295 -14.17 -8.59 -10.20
C GLN A 295 -13.07 -8.77 -9.15
N ARG A 296 -13.43 -9.23 -7.95
CA ARG A 296 -12.51 -9.47 -6.84
C ARG A 296 -13.00 -10.65 -6.00
N PRO A 297 -12.16 -11.66 -5.69
CA PRO A 297 -12.56 -12.79 -4.88
C PRO A 297 -13.11 -12.39 -3.51
N HIS A 298 -14.05 -13.20 -2.99
CA HIS A 298 -14.59 -13.08 -1.63
C HIS A 298 -15.30 -11.76 -1.28
N MET A 299 -15.72 -10.97 -2.28
CA MET A 299 -16.55 -9.78 -2.05
C MET A 299 -17.86 -10.17 -1.35
N VAL A 300 -18.14 -9.50 -0.22
CA VAL A 300 -19.15 -9.92 0.77
C VAL A 300 -18.86 -11.34 1.23
N GLN A 301 -17.98 -11.45 2.22
CA GLN A 301 -17.24 -12.67 2.54
C GLN A 301 -18.07 -13.69 3.35
N THR A 302 -18.95 -13.22 4.23
CA THR A 302 -19.75 -14.07 5.13
C THR A 302 -21.24 -13.99 4.82
N LEU A 303 -22.00 -15.01 5.27
CA LEU A 303 -23.47 -15.00 5.17
C LEU A 303 -24.07 -13.81 5.93
N GLU A 304 -23.59 -13.53 7.14
CA GLU A 304 -24.03 -12.38 7.94
C GLU A 304 -23.83 -11.05 7.18
N GLN A 305 -22.71 -10.88 6.47
CA GLN A 305 -22.47 -9.68 5.65
C GLN A 305 -23.46 -9.57 4.48
N TYR A 306 -23.89 -10.70 3.92
CA TYR A 306 -24.89 -10.75 2.85
C TYR A 306 -26.29 -10.45 3.39
N GLU A 307 -26.65 -10.99 4.56
CA GLU A 307 -27.88 -10.64 5.29
C GLU A 307 -27.90 -9.16 5.67
N PHE A 308 -26.77 -8.62 6.12
CA PHE A 308 -26.63 -7.21 6.43
C PHE A 308 -26.91 -6.32 5.20
N CYS A 309 -26.53 -6.74 4.00
CA CYS A 309 -26.89 -6.00 2.78
C CYS A 309 -28.41 -5.85 2.63
N TYR A 310 -29.17 -6.93 2.83
CA TYR A 310 -30.64 -6.86 2.80
C TYR A 310 -31.18 -5.99 3.91
N LYS A 311 -30.66 -6.12 5.12
CA LYS A 311 -31.10 -5.33 6.28
C LYS A 311 -30.94 -3.83 6.04
N VAL A 312 -29.78 -3.39 5.55
CA VAL A 312 -29.54 -1.96 5.26
C VAL A 312 -30.45 -1.45 4.15
N VAL A 313 -30.73 -2.27 3.12
CA VAL A 313 -31.65 -1.90 2.05
C VAL A 313 -33.08 -1.79 2.58
N GLN A 314 -33.51 -2.70 3.45
CA GLN A 314 -34.81 -2.63 4.13
C GLN A 314 -34.91 -1.36 4.98
N ASP A 315 -33.91 -1.11 5.85
CA ASP A 315 -33.84 0.11 6.68
C ASP A 315 -33.94 1.38 5.80
N PHE A 316 -33.26 1.39 4.65
CA PHE A 316 -33.33 2.51 3.70
C PHE A 316 -34.72 2.70 3.10
N ILE A 317 -35.38 1.62 2.68
CA ILE A 317 -36.73 1.67 2.11
C ILE A 317 -37.73 2.14 3.17
N ASP A 318 -37.65 1.61 4.40
CA ASP A 318 -38.54 1.98 5.49
C ASP A 318 -38.42 3.49 5.77
N ILE A 319 -37.20 4.02 5.92
CA ILE A 319 -36.93 5.45 6.11
C ILE A 319 -37.47 6.29 4.94
N PHE A 320 -37.31 5.83 3.70
CA PHE A 320 -37.80 6.57 2.52
C PHE A 320 -39.31 6.47 2.35
N SER A 321 -39.93 5.38 2.77
CA SER A 321 -41.38 5.17 2.71
C SER A 321 -42.16 6.03 3.70
N ASP A 322 -41.53 6.45 4.80
CA ASP A 322 -42.08 7.46 5.71
C ASP A 322 -42.01 8.89 5.13
N TYR A 323 -41.08 9.15 4.20
CA TYR A 323 -40.88 10.47 3.57
C TYR A 323 -41.63 10.64 2.25
N ALA A 324 -41.77 9.57 1.48
CA ALA A 324 -42.62 9.50 0.31
C ALA A 324 -43.82 8.64 0.68
N ASN A 325 -45.00 9.25 0.85
CA ASN A 325 -46.26 8.51 0.75
C ASN A 325 -46.24 7.74 -0.58
N PHE A 326 -45.74 6.50 -0.58
CA PHE A 326 -45.78 5.61 -1.73
C PHE A 326 -47.24 5.22 -1.93
N LYS A 327 -47.92 6.02 -2.74
CA LYS A 327 -49.19 5.71 -3.41
C LYS A 327 -48.93 5.57 -4.89
#